data_AF-A0A0G1DWN5-F1
#
_entry.id   AF-A0A0G1DWN5-F1
#
_cell.length_a   1.000
_cell.length_b   1.000
_cell.length_c   1.000
_cell.angle_alpha   90.00
_cell.angle_beta   90.00
_cell.angle_gamma   90.00
#
_symmetry.space_group_name_H-M   'P 1'
#
loop_
_entity.id
_entity.type
_entity.pdbx_description
1 polymer ?
#
loop_
_entity_poly.entity_id
_entity_poly.type
_entity_poly.pdbx_seq_one_letter_code
_entity_poly.pdbx_strand_id
1 'polypeptide(L)'
;MNFREAIDLIEQRGDFNEFAELRSVFEKRLEELGKSDYTERGLTYYYLLLSVLKAHLVHETEECRDFYIKMDDEFKRQSKKYKKDGDKFSKFEINDFYHLMERCYSTLEIIYTRKNFSSSKKKSYERKMAYRQAGYWFDGKYSEWLEYKFLELTSLYGDSFTRWGLTTLAVSAIFAVLYFLLDLFASEADKIVSDLGGHWFDYFYFSIVTFTTLGVGDFLPQTIIAKALACGEVLSGFVMLSIFVALVQRKF
;
A
#
# COMPACT_ATOMS: atom_id res chain seq x y z
N MET A 1 -4.78 4.23 39.26
CA MET A 1 -4.10 3.57 38.12
C MET A 1 -3.00 4.47 37.57
N ASN A 2 -1.79 3.93 37.36
CA ASN A 2 -0.69 4.60 36.69
C ASN A 2 -0.68 4.29 35.17
N PHE A 3 0.16 4.99 34.38
CA PHE A 3 0.19 4.84 32.91
C PHE A 3 0.54 3.41 32.44
N ARG A 4 1.43 2.70 33.14
CA ARG A 4 1.81 1.33 32.78
C ARG A 4 0.70 0.34 33.10
N GLU A 5 0.08 0.47 34.29
CA GLU A 5 -1.09 -0.31 34.68
C GLU A 5 -2.25 -0.13 33.69
N ALA A 6 -2.45 1.08 33.18
CA ALA A 6 -3.47 1.38 32.16
C ALA A 6 -3.20 0.66 30.83
N ILE A 7 -1.93 0.60 30.39
CA ILE A 7 -1.55 -0.16 29.18
C ILE A 7 -1.79 -1.65 29.40
N ASP A 8 -1.35 -2.20 30.53
CA ASP A 8 -1.48 -3.62 30.85
C ASP A 8 -2.96 -4.05 30.87
N LEU A 9 -3.85 -3.23 31.44
CA LEU A 9 -5.29 -3.47 31.44
C LEU A 9 -5.88 -3.50 30.03
N ILE A 10 -5.48 -2.58 29.16
CA ILE A 10 -5.90 -2.58 27.76
C ILE A 10 -5.40 -3.85 27.08
N GLU A 11 -4.14 -4.23 27.25
CA GLU A 11 -3.54 -5.38 26.58
C GLU A 11 -4.13 -6.73 27.04
N GLN A 12 -4.45 -6.88 28.33
CA GLN A 12 -4.92 -8.12 28.95
C GLN A 12 -6.42 -8.43 28.79
N ARG A 13 -7.18 -7.67 27.99
CA ARG A 13 -8.66 -7.79 27.82
C ARG A 13 -9.41 -7.65 29.15
N GLY A 14 -9.02 -6.69 29.98
CA GLY A 14 -9.75 -6.38 31.23
C GLY A 14 -11.19 -5.92 30.99
N ASP A 15 -12.01 -5.96 32.05
CA ASP A 15 -13.38 -5.45 32.05
C ASP A 15 -13.37 -3.92 31.87
N PHE A 16 -13.91 -3.43 30.74
CA PHE A 16 -13.79 -2.01 30.33
C PHE A 16 -14.74 -1.05 31.07
N ASN A 17 -15.25 -1.47 32.23
CA ASN A 17 -16.05 -0.63 33.12
C ASN A 17 -15.28 0.60 33.64
N GLU A 18 -13.94 0.59 33.55
CA GLU A 18 -13.04 1.69 33.97
C GLU A 18 -12.56 2.59 32.81
N PHE A 19 -13.27 2.62 31.68
CA PHE A 19 -12.88 3.45 30.52
C PHE A 19 -12.63 4.93 30.87
N ALA A 20 -13.44 5.51 31.75
CA ALA A 20 -13.28 6.89 32.20
C ALA A 20 -11.95 7.10 32.97
N GLU A 21 -11.55 6.14 33.79
CA GLU A 21 -10.28 6.19 34.51
C GLU A 21 -9.10 6.04 33.54
N LEU A 22 -9.16 5.07 32.61
CA LEU A 22 -8.14 4.89 31.57
C LEU A 22 -7.94 6.19 30.78
N ARG A 23 -9.03 6.78 30.30
CA ARG A 23 -9.01 8.03 29.54
C ARG A 23 -8.27 9.14 30.29
N SER A 24 -8.62 9.37 31.55
CA SER A 24 -8.01 10.44 32.35
C SER A 24 -6.48 10.27 32.49
N VAL A 25 -6.00 9.03 32.59
CA VAL A 25 -4.57 8.71 32.68
C VAL A 25 -3.83 9.05 31.38
N PHE A 26 -4.39 8.67 30.23
CA PHE A 26 -3.78 8.96 28.92
C PHE A 26 -3.88 10.45 28.55
N GLU A 27 -4.96 11.13 28.88
CA GLU A 27 -5.12 12.57 28.67
C GLU A 27 -4.10 13.37 29.49
N LYS A 28 -3.94 13.04 30.78
CA LYS A 28 -2.89 13.64 31.62
C LYS A 28 -1.50 13.40 31.04
N ARG A 29 -1.22 12.20 30.54
CA ARG A 29 0.07 11.90 29.90
C ARG A 29 0.32 12.76 28.67
N LEU A 30 -0.70 13.07 27.86
CA LEU A 30 -0.57 13.96 26.69
C LEU A 30 -0.21 15.40 27.07
N GLU A 31 -0.63 15.87 28.24
CA GLU A 31 -0.28 17.19 28.78
C GLU A 31 1.18 17.26 29.25
N GLU A 32 1.69 16.16 29.80
CA GLU A 32 3.09 16.04 30.25
C GLU A 32 4.08 15.93 29.08
N LEU A 33 3.66 15.36 27.95
CA LEU A 33 4.53 15.12 26.79
C LEU A 33 4.84 16.40 26.02
N GLY A 34 6.11 16.60 25.68
CA GLY A 34 6.55 17.70 24.84
C GLY A 34 5.94 17.60 23.43
N LYS A 35 5.76 18.75 22.77
CA LYS A 35 5.20 18.80 21.40
C LYS A 35 6.05 18.07 20.35
N SER A 36 7.30 17.74 20.67
CA SER A 36 8.25 17.02 19.82
C SER A 36 8.29 15.52 20.06
N ASP A 37 7.59 15.02 21.09
CA ASP A 37 7.61 13.62 21.52
C ASP A 37 6.60 12.81 20.68
N TYR A 38 6.78 12.86 19.37
CA TYR A 38 5.79 12.40 18.39
C TYR A 38 5.46 10.91 18.54
N THR A 39 6.44 10.05 18.82
CA THR A 39 6.22 8.62 19.00
C THR A 39 5.31 8.35 20.19
N GLU A 40 5.64 8.92 21.34
CA GLU A 40 4.97 8.73 22.62
C GLU A 40 3.56 9.33 22.60
N ARG A 41 3.40 10.51 22.00
CA ARG A 41 2.08 11.12 21.78
C ARG A 41 1.23 10.25 20.87
N GLY A 42 1.79 9.76 19.77
CA GLY A 42 1.10 8.84 18.86
C GLY A 42 0.67 7.55 19.55
N LEU A 43 1.56 6.94 20.35
CA LEU A 43 1.24 5.74 21.14
C LEU A 43 0.14 6.03 22.18
N THR A 44 0.16 7.21 22.79
CA THR A 44 -0.88 7.61 23.74
C THR A 44 -2.25 7.71 23.05
N TYR A 45 -2.33 8.32 21.86
CA TYR A 45 -3.56 8.31 21.05
C TYR A 45 -3.94 6.91 20.56
N TYR A 46 -2.97 6.05 20.26
CA TYR A 46 -3.22 4.65 19.91
C TYR A 46 -3.89 3.88 21.06
N TYR A 47 -3.41 4.03 22.29
CA TYR A 47 -4.00 3.36 23.45
C TYR A 47 -5.38 3.93 23.81
N LEU A 48 -5.60 5.25 23.67
CA LEU A 48 -6.94 5.86 23.76
C LEU A 48 -7.89 5.32 22.70
N LEU A 49 -7.41 5.15 21.46
CA LEU A 49 -8.20 4.53 20.40
C LEU A 49 -8.52 3.07 20.75
N LEU A 50 -7.55 2.30 21.24
CA LEU A 50 -7.76 0.91 21.63
C LEU A 50 -8.76 0.76 22.76
N SER A 51 -8.72 1.62 23.78
CA SER A 51 -9.66 1.54 24.90
C SER A 51 -11.10 1.76 24.42
N VAL A 52 -11.33 2.73 23.54
CA VAL A 52 -12.65 2.98 22.94
C VAL A 52 -13.08 1.81 22.05
N LEU A 53 -12.18 1.32 21.19
CA LEU A 53 -12.49 0.23 20.27
C LEU A 53 -12.72 -1.09 20.99
N LYS A 54 -12.12 -1.34 22.16
CA LYS A 54 -12.38 -2.59 22.90
C LYS A 54 -13.74 -2.59 23.61
N ALA A 55 -14.39 -1.44 23.76
CA ALA A 55 -15.79 -1.37 24.17
C ALA A 55 -16.71 -2.02 23.11
N HIS A 56 -17.91 -2.48 23.54
CA HIS A 56 -18.94 -3.06 22.68
C HIS A 56 -19.62 -2.01 21.78
N LEU A 57 -18.85 -1.43 20.85
CA LEU A 57 -19.34 -0.46 19.86
C LEU A 57 -20.04 -1.15 18.69
N VAL A 58 -21.23 -0.66 18.34
CA VAL A 58 -22.03 -1.06 17.17
C VAL A 58 -21.55 -0.37 15.89
N HIS A 59 -21.05 0.86 16.02
CA HIS A 59 -20.58 1.70 14.91
C HIS A 59 -19.32 2.47 15.31
N GLU A 60 -18.56 2.94 14.32
CA GLU A 60 -17.37 3.75 14.57
C GLU A 60 -17.79 5.16 15.00
N THR A 61 -17.48 5.51 16.24
CA THR A 61 -17.78 6.83 16.80
C THR A 61 -16.85 7.90 16.24
N GLU A 62 -17.27 9.17 16.28
CA GLU A 62 -16.43 10.30 15.90
C GLU A 62 -15.14 10.35 16.73
N GLU A 63 -15.23 10.01 18.02
CA GLU A 63 -14.10 9.92 18.93
C GLU A 63 -13.05 8.89 18.48
N CYS A 64 -13.46 7.71 17.99
CA CYS A 64 -12.53 6.74 17.41
C CYS A 64 -11.78 7.34 16.22
N ARG A 65 -12.48 8.07 15.36
CA ARG A 65 -11.88 8.67 14.15
C ARG A 65 -10.90 9.77 14.53
N ASP A 66 -11.24 10.60 15.51
CA ASP A 66 -10.38 11.67 16.01
C ASP A 66 -9.08 11.10 16.62
N PHE A 67 -9.17 10.11 17.51
CA PHE A 67 -7.98 9.46 18.05
C PHE A 67 -7.13 8.79 16.98
N TYR A 68 -7.76 8.12 15.99
CA TYR A 68 -7.03 7.57 14.85
C TYR A 68 -6.27 8.66 14.08
N ILE A 69 -6.91 9.79 13.77
CA ILE A 69 -6.29 10.87 13.00
C ILE A 69 -5.11 11.47 13.77
N LYS A 70 -5.30 11.77 15.07
CA LYS A 70 -4.25 12.32 15.93
C LYS A 70 -3.06 11.36 16.05
N MET A 71 -3.33 10.08 16.28
CA MET A 71 -2.30 9.02 16.26
C MET A 71 -1.55 9.00 14.93
N ASP A 72 -2.28 8.92 13.81
CA ASP A 72 -1.72 8.82 12.45
C ASP A 72 -0.83 10.03 12.11
N ASP A 73 -1.21 11.22 12.56
CA ASP A 73 -0.46 12.45 12.30
C ASP A 73 0.82 12.55 13.14
N GLU A 74 0.81 12.15 14.41
CA GLU A 74 2.03 12.12 15.23
C GLU A 74 3.02 11.07 14.70
N PHE A 75 2.55 9.88 14.33
CA PHE A 75 3.41 8.86 13.69
C PHE A 75 4.02 9.35 12.37
N LYS A 76 3.25 10.06 11.53
CA LYS A 76 3.79 10.67 10.31
C LYS A 76 4.83 11.73 10.60
N ARG A 77 4.64 12.56 11.63
CA ARG A 77 5.60 13.59 12.02
C ARG A 77 6.93 12.95 12.43
N GLN A 78 6.89 11.88 13.22
CA GLN A 78 8.09 11.13 13.56
C GLN A 78 8.74 10.49 12.32
N SER A 79 7.96 9.84 11.47
CA SER A 79 8.45 9.24 10.22
C SER A 79 9.12 10.28 9.30
N LYS A 80 8.55 11.49 9.20
CA LYS A 80 9.16 12.61 8.47
C LYS A 80 10.47 13.07 9.11
N LYS A 81 10.54 13.11 10.45
CA LYS A 81 11.75 13.46 11.20
C LYS A 81 12.87 12.48 10.89
N TYR A 82 12.62 11.16 10.93
CA TYR A 82 13.63 10.16 10.57
C TYR A 82 14.05 10.21 9.10
N LYS A 83 13.12 10.50 8.18
CA LYS A 83 13.48 10.65 6.76
C LYS A 83 14.35 11.88 6.49
N LYS A 84 14.18 12.95 7.26
CA LYS A 84 14.91 14.22 7.07
C LYS A 84 16.25 14.25 7.81
N ASP A 85 16.25 13.77 9.04
CA ASP A 85 17.35 13.90 10.00
C ASP A 85 17.89 12.53 10.42
N GLY A 86 17.73 11.49 9.58
CA GLY A 86 18.02 10.09 9.92
C GLY A 86 19.44 9.84 10.43
N ASP A 87 20.42 10.59 9.93
CA ASP A 87 21.83 10.48 10.36
C ASP A 87 22.06 10.86 11.83
N LYS A 88 21.11 11.57 12.45
CA LYS A 88 21.15 11.95 13.87
C LYS A 88 20.62 10.86 14.81
N PHE A 89 20.05 9.78 14.27
CA PHE A 89 19.42 8.71 15.04
C PHE A 89 20.11 7.38 14.78
N SER A 90 20.01 6.46 15.73
CA SER A 90 20.54 5.12 15.52
C SER A 90 19.66 4.34 14.55
N LYS A 91 20.26 3.49 13.69
CA LYS A 91 19.50 2.59 12.81
C LYS A 91 18.51 1.71 13.58
N PHE A 92 18.92 1.26 14.77
CA PHE A 92 18.09 0.45 15.65
C PHE A 92 16.81 1.19 16.08
N GLU A 93 16.94 2.45 16.51
CA GLU A 93 15.80 3.30 16.91
C GLU A 93 14.82 3.54 15.75
N ILE A 94 15.33 3.82 14.55
CA ILE A 94 14.49 4.03 13.36
C ILE A 94 13.74 2.74 13.02
N ASN A 95 14.43 1.61 12.97
CA ASN A 95 13.83 0.32 12.64
C ASN A 95 12.80 -0.12 13.68
N ASP A 96 13.11 0.03 14.96
CA ASP A 96 12.19 -0.28 16.05
C ASP A 96 10.91 0.55 15.93
N PHE A 97 11.02 1.85 15.61
CA PHE A 97 9.87 2.68 15.32
C PHE A 97 9.02 2.13 14.16
N TYR A 98 9.62 1.84 12.99
CA TYR A 98 8.85 1.36 11.84
C TYR A 98 8.16 0.02 12.12
N HIS A 99 8.83 -0.90 12.82
CA HIS A 99 8.22 -2.16 13.26
C HIS A 99 7.11 -1.94 14.29
N LEU A 100 7.28 -1.00 15.22
CA LEU A 100 6.25 -0.67 16.20
C LEU A 100 5.01 -0.10 15.52
N MET A 101 5.18 0.83 14.57
CA MET A 101 4.06 1.39 13.81
C MET A 101 3.33 0.31 13.03
N GLU A 102 4.07 -0.56 12.34
CA GLU A 102 3.51 -1.72 11.63
C GLU A 102 2.64 -2.57 12.56
N ARG A 103 3.12 -2.89 13.77
CA ARG A 103 2.36 -3.64 14.78
C ARG A 103 1.11 -2.90 15.23
N CYS A 104 1.20 -1.61 15.53
CA CYS A 104 0.06 -0.79 15.93
C CYS A 104 -1.07 -0.85 14.89
N TYR A 105 -0.76 -0.57 13.62
CA TYR A 105 -1.75 -0.62 12.54
C TYR A 105 -2.25 -2.03 12.24
N SER A 106 -1.40 -3.07 12.40
CA SER A 106 -1.83 -4.47 12.29
C SER A 106 -2.86 -4.83 13.35
N THR A 107 -2.66 -4.40 14.60
CA THR A 107 -3.64 -4.60 15.68
C THR A 107 -4.95 -3.88 15.38
N LEU A 108 -4.89 -2.63 14.89
CA LEU A 108 -6.09 -1.89 14.49
C LEU A 108 -6.84 -2.58 13.35
N GLU A 109 -6.14 -3.08 12.33
CA GLU A 109 -6.74 -3.84 11.23
C GLU A 109 -7.51 -5.07 11.73
N ILE A 110 -6.94 -5.82 12.68
CA ILE A 110 -7.61 -6.99 13.28
C ILE A 110 -8.87 -6.56 14.03
N ILE A 111 -8.81 -5.50 14.84
CA ILE A 111 -9.94 -5.00 15.62
C ILE A 111 -11.06 -4.49 14.69
N TYR A 112 -10.70 -3.68 13.69
CA TYR A 112 -11.67 -3.17 12.71
C TYR A 112 -12.29 -4.28 11.87
N THR A 113 -11.54 -5.34 11.56
CA THR A 113 -12.08 -6.53 10.88
C THR A 113 -13.14 -7.21 11.74
N ARG A 114 -12.85 -7.44 13.03
CA ARG A 114 -13.82 -8.06 13.96
C ARG A 114 -15.10 -7.24 14.15
N LYS A 115 -15.02 -5.92 13.97
CA LYS A 115 -16.15 -4.99 14.07
C LYS A 115 -16.83 -4.65 12.75
N ASN A 116 -16.35 -5.19 11.62
CA ASN A 116 -16.82 -4.85 10.27
C ASN A 116 -16.67 -3.35 9.90
N PHE A 117 -15.70 -2.64 10.47
CA PHE A 117 -15.42 -1.24 10.10
C PHE A 117 -14.51 -1.20 8.86
N SER A 118 -15.08 -1.41 7.69
CA SER A 118 -14.36 -1.63 6.43
C SER A 118 -13.46 -0.48 5.99
N SER A 119 -13.91 0.78 6.15
CA SER A 119 -13.13 1.98 5.81
C SER A 119 -11.86 2.10 6.66
N SER A 120 -12.00 1.96 7.97
CA SER A 120 -10.89 2.10 8.93
C SER A 120 -9.97 0.89 8.92
N LYS A 121 -10.50 -0.31 8.66
CA LYS A 121 -9.70 -1.50 8.33
C LYS A 121 -8.79 -1.20 7.14
N LYS A 122 -9.35 -0.74 6.02
CA LYS A 122 -8.60 -0.43 4.80
C LYS A 122 -7.51 0.63 5.05
N LYS A 123 -7.86 1.73 5.72
CA LYS A 123 -6.90 2.79 6.05
C LYS A 123 -5.75 2.27 6.93
N SER A 124 -6.06 1.44 7.93
CA SER A 124 -5.05 0.81 8.80
C SER A 124 -4.15 -0.15 8.03
N TYR A 125 -4.72 -0.92 7.12
CA TYR A 125 -3.98 -1.81 6.23
C TYR A 125 -2.98 -1.04 5.34
N GLU A 126 -3.44 0.03 4.67
CA GLU A 126 -2.58 0.88 3.83
C GLU A 126 -1.43 1.49 4.64
N ARG A 127 -1.73 1.97 5.86
CA ARG A 127 -0.71 2.52 6.77
C ARG A 127 0.30 1.47 7.22
N LYS A 128 -0.17 0.29 7.63
CA LYS A 128 0.69 -0.85 7.97
C LYS A 128 1.69 -1.13 6.85
N MET A 129 1.21 -1.22 5.61
CA MET A 129 2.07 -1.52 4.47
C MET A 129 3.04 -0.38 4.14
N ALA A 130 2.61 0.88 4.29
CA ALA A 130 3.49 2.03 4.11
C ALA A 130 4.64 2.09 5.14
N TYR A 131 4.37 1.75 6.42
CA TYR A 131 5.42 1.68 7.44
C TYR A 131 6.35 0.48 7.22
N ARG A 132 5.82 -0.69 6.82
CA ARG A 132 6.63 -1.85 6.45
C ARG A 132 7.56 -1.54 5.28
N GLN A 133 7.01 -0.97 4.21
CA GLN A 133 7.78 -0.53 3.05
C GLN A 133 8.87 0.45 3.48
N ALA A 134 8.52 1.49 4.23
CA ALA A 134 9.51 2.48 4.69
C ALA A 134 10.60 1.86 5.57
N GLY A 135 10.27 0.86 6.40
CA GLY A 135 11.25 0.12 7.21
C GLY A 135 12.33 -0.56 6.35
N TYR A 136 11.97 -1.18 5.23
CA TYR A 136 12.95 -1.82 4.33
C TYR A 136 14.02 -0.88 3.79
N TRP A 137 13.67 0.40 3.59
CA TRP A 137 14.64 1.41 3.18
C TRP A 137 15.75 1.59 4.23
N PHE A 138 15.38 1.64 5.51
CA PHE A 138 16.33 1.83 6.61
C PHE A 138 17.10 0.55 6.97
N ASP A 139 16.51 -0.61 6.71
CA ASP A 139 17.18 -1.92 6.77
C ASP A 139 18.21 -2.13 5.64
N GLY A 140 18.23 -1.28 4.61
CA GLY A 140 19.06 -1.46 3.42
C GLY A 140 18.53 -2.55 2.47
N LYS A 141 17.28 -2.99 2.64
CA LYS A 141 16.59 -4.00 1.83
C LYS A 141 15.88 -3.35 0.64
N TYR A 142 16.67 -2.82 -0.29
CA TYR A 142 16.14 -2.03 -1.41
C TYR A 142 15.30 -2.84 -2.40
N SER A 143 15.56 -4.14 -2.57
CA SER A 143 14.75 -5.04 -3.40
C SER A 143 13.32 -5.14 -2.88
N GLU A 144 13.16 -5.45 -1.61
CA GLU A 144 11.86 -5.57 -0.95
C GLU A 144 11.16 -4.21 -0.90
N TRP A 145 11.91 -3.13 -0.70
CA TRP A 145 11.37 -1.78 -0.82
C TRP A 145 10.79 -1.50 -2.21
N LEU A 146 11.54 -1.84 -3.27
CA LEU A 146 11.11 -1.67 -4.67
C LEU A 146 9.87 -2.50 -5.00
N GLU A 147 9.82 -3.75 -4.55
CA GLU A 147 8.65 -4.63 -4.73
C GLU A 147 7.39 -4.01 -4.09
N TYR A 148 7.50 -3.56 -2.84
CA TYR A 148 6.39 -2.89 -2.17
C TYR A 148 6.03 -1.55 -2.81
N LYS A 149 7.02 -0.83 -3.35
CA LYS A 149 6.79 0.43 -4.07
C LYS A 149 6.08 0.23 -5.39
N PHE A 150 6.44 -0.83 -6.11
CA PHE A 150 5.70 -1.27 -7.27
C PHE A 150 4.25 -1.57 -6.90
N LEU A 151 4.01 -2.41 -5.89
CA LEU A 151 2.65 -2.76 -5.44
C LEU A 151 1.84 -1.55 -4.94
N GLU A 152 2.48 -0.58 -4.28
CA GLU A 152 1.84 0.67 -3.87
C GLU A 152 1.34 1.44 -5.09
N LEU A 153 2.19 1.61 -6.10
CA LEU A 153 1.92 2.38 -7.30
C LEU A 153 0.81 1.73 -8.14
N THR A 154 0.88 0.42 -8.32
CA THR A 154 0.03 -0.31 -9.26
C THR A 154 -1.32 -0.73 -8.66
N SER A 155 -1.37 -1.08 -7.37
CA SER A 155 -2.59 -1.64 -6.75
C SER A 155 -2.91 -1.11 -5.36
N LEU A 156 -2.17 -0.10 -4.86
CA LEU A 156 -2.26 0.38 -3.47
C LEU A 156 -2.07 -0.78 -2.47
N TYR A 157 -0.97 -1.51 -2.64
CA TYR A 157 -0.66 -2.72 -1.86
C TYR A 157 -1.72 -3.82 -2.01
N GLY A 158 -2.40 -3.87 -3.16
CA GLY A 158 -3.41 -4.87 -3.46
C GLY A 158 -4.84 -4.53 -3.05
N ASP A 159 -5.09 -3.31 -2.57
CA ASP A 159 -6.42 -2.91 -2.11
C ASP A 159 -7.35 -2.46 -3.26
N SER A 160 -6.82 -1.96 -4.38
CA SER A 160 -7.61 -1.40 -5.47
C SER A 160 -7.49 -2.16 -6.79
N PHE A 161 -8.50 -2.97 -7.12
CA PHE A 161 -8.62 -3.63 -8.43
C PHE A 161 -8.74 -2.62 -9.59
N THR A 162 -9.39 -1.48 -9.35
CA THR A 162 -9.53 -0.43 -10.38
C THR A 162 -8.17 0.15 -10.76
N ARG A 163 -7.30 0.44 -9.78
CA ARG A 163 -5.93 0.89 -10.07
C ARG A 163 -5.13 -0.17 -10.79
N TRP A 164 -5.31 -1.44 -10.42
CA TRP A 164 -4.66 -2.54 -11.10
C TRP A 164 -5.09 -2.66 -12.56
N GLY A 165 -6.39 -2.60 -12.84
CA GLY A 165 -6.94 -2.62 -14.21
C GLY A 165 -6.49 -1.42 -15.04
N LEU A 166 -6.42 -0.23 -14.45
CA LEU A 166 -5.85 0.94 -15.12
C LEU A 166 -4.35 0.77 -15.40
N THR A 167 -3.62 0.14 -14.49
CA THR A 167 -2.18 -0.15 -14.67
C THR A 167 -1.97 -1.13 -15.82
N THR A 168 -2.76 -2.22 -15.90
CA THR A 168 -2.66 -3.18 -17.02
C THR A 168 -2.97 -2.50 -18.35
N LEU A 169 -4.00 -1.65 -18.40
CA LEU A 169 -4.32 -0.88 -19.61
C LEU A 169 -3.22 0.11 -19.98
N ALA A 170 -2.60 0.77 -19.00
CA ALA A 170 -1.49 1.67 -19.23
C ALA A 170 -0.24 0.94 -19.74
N VAL A 171 0.06 -0.25 -19.21
CA VAL A 171 1.15 -1.10 -19.71
C VAL A 171 0.89 -1.51 -21.16
N SER A 172 -0.32 -1.98 -21.49
CA SER A 172 -0.69 -2.27 -22.87
C SER A 172 -0.59 -1.03 -23.77
N ALA A 173 -1.02 0.14 -23.31
CA ALA A 173 -0.87 1.38 -24.07
C ALA A 173 0.61 1.74 -24.32
N ILE A 174 1.51 1.50 -23.36
CA ILE A 174 2.95 1.71 -23.53
C ILE A 174 3.50 0.77 -24.61
N PHE A 175 3.17 -0.52 -24.56
CA PHE A 175 3.59 -1.48 -25.59
C PHE A 175 3.03 -1.12 -26.97
N ALA A 176 1.77 -0.71 -27.05
CA ALA A 176 1.16 -0.20 -28.29
C ALA A 176 1.96 0.96 -28.90
N VAL A 177 2.36 1.94 -28.07
CA VAL A 177 3.21 3.04 -28.51
C VAL A 177 4.58 2.54 -28.95
N LEU A 178 5.18 1.58 -28.25
CA LEU A 178 6.47 1.01 -28.66
C LEU A 178 6.38 0.28 -30.01
N TYR A 179 5.32 -0.49 -30.27
CA TYR A 179 5.09 -1.12 -31.57
C TYR A 179 4.89 -0.10 -32.68
N PHE A 180 4.09 0.95 -32.42
CA PHE A 180 3.91 2.05 -33.36
C PHE A 180 5.24 2.74 -33.70
N LEU A 181 6.09 2.98 -32.69
CA LEU A 181 7.42 3.55 -32.90
C LEU A 181 8.33 2.62 -33.71
N LEU A 182 8.26 1.30 -33.51
CA LEU A 182 9.02 0.34 -34.32
C LEU A 182 8.56 0.38 -35.79
N ASP A 183 7.25 0.40 -36.03
CA ASP A 183 6.68 0.44 -37.38
C ASP A 183 6.97 1.76 -38.11
N LEU A 184 7.14 2.87 -37.38
CA LEU A 184 7.53 4.17 -37.94
C LEU A 184 8.89 4.14 -38.65
N PHE A 185 9.82 3.31 -38.16
CA PHE A 185 11.17 3.17 -38.71
C PHE A 185 11.35 1.89 -39.54
N ALA A 186 10.31 1.06 -39.67
CA ALA A 186 10.35 -0.19 -40.41
C ALA A 186 10.03 0.00 -41.90
N SER A 187 10.56 -0.90 -42.73
CA SER A 187 10.12 -1.02 -44.13
C SER A 187 8.70 -1.61 -44.19
N GLU A 188 7.95 -1.38 -45.27
CA GLU A 188 6.56 -1.90 -45.37
C GLU A 188 6.46 -3.42 -45.17
N ALA A 189 7.49 -4.17 -45.60
CA ALA A 189 7.54 -5.63 -45.44
C ALA A 189 7.78 -6.06 -43.97
N ASP A 190 8.28 -5.15 -43.14
CA ASP A 190 8.70 -5.40 -41.75
C ASP A 190 7.71 -4.85 -40.71
N LYS A 191 6.67 -4.13 -41.15
CA LYS A 191 5.65 -3.56 -40.25
C LYS A 191 4.82 -4.66 -39.60
N ILE A 192 4.45 -4.42 -38.36
CA ILE A 192 3.51 -5.23 -37.57
C ILE A 192 2.09 -5.00 -38.11
N VAL A 193 1.74 -3.74 -38.36
CA VAL A 193 0.48 -3.32 -38.94
C VAL A 193 0.76 -2.82 -40.36
N SER A 194 0.67 -3.74 -41.32
CA SER A 194 0.97 -3.47 -42.73
C SER A 194 -0.24 -2.95 -43.52
N ASP A 195 0.04 -1.93 -44.33
CA ASP A 195 -0.76 -1.32 -45.41
C ASP A 195 -1.76 -0.18 -45.07
N LEU A 196 -1.98 0.65 -46.11
CA LEU A 196 -2.61 1.98 -46.30
C LEU A 196 -3.76 2.52 -45.40
N GLY A 197 -4.09 1.91 -44.27
CA GLY A 197 -5.18 2.35 -43.38
C GLY A 197 -5.01 1.98 -41.91
N GLY A 198 -3.83 1.50 -41.50
CA GLY A 198 -3.55 1.12 -40.12
C GLY A 198 -3.93 2.23 -39.13
N HIS A 199 -4.94 1.97 -38.31
CA HIS A 199 -5.42 2.90 -37.31
C HIS A 199 -4.53 2.79 -36.07
N TRP A 200 -4.29 3.88 -35.35
CA TRP A 200 -3.49 3.85 -34.11
C TRP A 200 -4.02 2.83 -33.08
N PHE A 201 -5.31 2.52 -33.15
CA PHE A 201 -5.97 1.53 -32.31
C PHE A 201 -5.54 0.09 -32.63
N ASP A 202 -5.07 -0.20 -33.84
CA ASP A 202 -4.63 -1.55 -34.22
C ASP A 202 -3.40 -1.99 -33.42
N TYR A 203 -2.50 -1.05 -33.12
CA TYR A 203 -1.37 -1.28 -32.21
C TYR A 203 -1.82 -1.54 -30.77
N PHE A 204 -2.86 -0.83 -30.31
CA PHE A 204 -3.43 -1.06 -28.99
C PHE A 204 -4.13 -2.41 -28.91
N TYR A 205 -4.90 -2.77 -29.94
CA TYR A 205 -5.50 -4.09 -30.07
C TYR A 205 -4.44 -5.19 -30.13
N PHE A 206 -3.38 -5.05 -30.94
CA PHE A 206 -2.27 -5.99 -31.00
C PHE A 206 -1.60 -6.18 -29.64
N SER A 207 -1.37 -5.08 -28.91
CA SER A 207 -0.86 -5.12 -27.54
C SER A 207 -1.81 -5.87 -26.60
N ILE A 208 -3.12 -5.60 -26.62
CA ILE A 208 -4.09 -6.30 -25.76
C ILE A 208 -4.11 -7.81 -26.06
N VAL A 209 -4.16 -8.19 -27.34
CA VAL A 209 -4.17 -9.60 -27.77
C VAL A 209 -2.87 -10.32 -27.40
N THR A 210 -1.73 -9.63 -27.49
CA THR A 210 -0.41 -10.17 -27.10
C THR A 210 -0.30 -10.28 -25.57
N PHE A 211 -0.62 -9.21 -24.84
CA PHE A 211 -0.60 -9.14 -23.38
C PHE A 211 -1.52 -10.19 -22.72
N THR A 212 -2.69 -10.44 -23.31
CA THR A 212 -3.64 -11.46 -22.85
C THR A 212 -3.31 -12.86 -23.38
N THR A 213 -2.25 -13.01 -24.16
CA THR A 213 -1.83 -14.27 -24.81
C THR A 213 -2.88 -14.89 -25.72
N LEU A 214 -3.87 -14.09 -26.18
CA LEU A 214 -4.92 -14.55 -27.07
C LEU A 214 -4.35 -14.86 -28.46
N GLY A 215 -3.46 -14.01 -28.97
CA GLY A 215 -2.69 -14.24 -30.20
C GLY A 215 -3.54 -14.53 -31.45
N VAL A 216 -4.50 -13.64 -31.78
CA VAL A 216 -5.41 -13.80 -32.93
C VAL A 216 -4.67 -14.03 -34.26
N GLY A 217 -3.48 -13.43 -34.42
CA GLY A 217 -2.58 -13.68 -35.55
C GLY A 217 -2.87 -12.86 -36.81
N ASP A 218 -3.74 -11.87 -36.70
CA ASP A 218 -4.03 -10.84 -37.71
C ASP A 218 -2.88 -9.83 -37.86
N PHE A 219 -2.22 -9.48 -36.76
CA PHE A 219 -0.98 -8.70 -36.74
C PHE A 219 0.18 -9.54 -36.22
N LEU A 220 1.34 -9.44 -36.87
CA LEU A 220 2.49 -10.30 -36.59
C LEU A 220 3.80 -9.50 -36.59
N PRO A 221 4.64 -9.66 -35.56
CA PRO A 221 5.95 -9.03 -35.54
C PRO A 221 6.89 -9.70 -36.55
N GLN A 222 7.38 -8.92 -37.52
CA GLN A 222 8.28 -9.43 -38.57
C GLN A 222 9.75 -9.36 -38.13
N THR A 223 10.15 -8.25 -37.50
CA THR A 223 11.53 -8.01 -37.07
C THR A 223 11.89 -8.75 -35.78
N ILE A 224 13.19 -9.02 -35.58
CA ILE A 224 13.71 -9.61 -34.34
C ILE A 224 13.38 -8.74 -33.13
N ILE A 225 13.47 -7.41 -33.28
CA ILE A 225 13.20 -6.45 -32.20
C ILE A 225 11.72 -6.48 -31.83
N ALA A 226 10.81 -6.47 -32.81
CA ALA A 226 9.37 -6.57 -32.56
C ALA A 226 9.00 -7.91 -31.89
N LYS A 227 9.61 -9.01 -32.31
CA LYS A 227 9.43 -10.33 -31.67
C LYS A 227 9.91 -10.34 -30.22
N ALA A 228 11.09 -9.76 -29.95
CA ALA A 228 11.62 -9.65 -28.59
C ALA A 228 10.71 -8.79 -27.70
N LEU A 229 10.17 -7.69 -28.24
CA LEU A 229 9.22 -6.83 -27.54
C LEU A 229 7.92 -7.57 -27.22
N ALA A 230 7.37 -8.34 -28.16
CA ALA A 230 6.20 -9.20 -27.94
C ALA A 230 6.44 -10.28 -26.87
N CYS A 231 7.62 -10.91 -26.86
CA CYS A 231 8.00 -11.83 -25.78
C CYS A 231 8.02 -11.12 -24.42
N GLY A 232 8.58 -9.92 -24.35
CA GLY A 232 8.59 -9.10 -23.13
C GLY A 232 7.18 -8.73 -22.67
N GLU A 233 6.29 -8.38 -23.59
CA GLU A 233 4.90 -8.07 -23.30
C GLU A 233 4.15 -9.28 -22.72
N VAL A 234 4.28 -10.45 -23.34
CA VAL A 234 3.68 -11.71 -22.84
C VAL A 234 4.15 -12.02 -21.42
N LEU A 235 5.46 -11.89 -21.14
CA LEU A 235 5.99 -12.09 -19.79
C LEU A 235 5.39 -11.09 -18.79
N SER A 236 5.25 -9.83 -19.18
CA SER A 236 4.61 -8.81 -18.34
C SER A 236 3.14 -9.15 -18.07
N GLY A 237 2.41 -9.64 -19.09
CA GLY A 237 1.03 -10.09 -18.98
C GLY A 237 0.87 -11.22 -17.97
N PHE A 238 1.74 -12.24 -18.02
CA PHE A 238 1.72 -13.34 -17.05
C PHE A 238 2.00 -12.90 -15.61
N VAL A 239 3.01 -12.03 -15.41
CA VAL A 239 3.32 -11.47 -14.09
C VAL A 239 2.12 -10.69 -13.56
N MET A 240 1.53 -9.84 -14.40
CA MET A 240 0.39 -9.02 -13.98
C MET A 240 -0.86 -9.86 -13.72
N LEU A 241 -1.13 -10.89 -14.52
CA LEU A 241 -2.25 -11.81 -14.28
C LEU A 241 -2.05 -12.59 -12.97
N SER A 242 -0.83 -13.03 -12.68
CA SER A 242 -0.50 -13.76 -11.46
C SER A 242 -0.71 -12.89 -10.21
N ILE A 243 -0.27 -11.63 -10.27
CA ILE A 243 -0.53 -10.66 -9.19
C ILE A 243 -2.05 -10.43 -9.05
N PHE A 244 -2.78 -10.24 -10.15
CA PHE A 244 -4.24 -10.07 -10.10
C PHE A 244 -4.94 -11.23 -9.39
N VAL A 245 -4.58 -12.47 -9.72
CA VAL A 245 -5.13 -13.67 -9.06
C VAL A 245 -4.83 -13.66 -7.56
N ALA A 246 -3.60 -13.35 -7.16
CA ALA A 246 -3.23 -13.24 -5.74
C ALA A 246 -4.04 -12.15 -5.00
N LEU A 247 -4.32 -11.03 -5.67
CA LEU A 247 -5.16 -9.96 -5.11
C LEU A 247 -6.62 -10.39 -4.95
N VAL A 248 -7.16 -11.12 -5.91
CA VAL A 248 -8.52 -11.68 -5.85
C VAL A 248 -8.63 -12.68 -4.70
N GLN A 249 -7.70 -13.63 -4.60
CA GLN A 249 -7.66 -14.64 -3.54
C GLN A 249 -7.57 -14.05 -2.14
N ARG A 250 -6.98 -12.87 -2.00
CA ARG A 250 -6.84 -12.22 -0.70
C ARG A 250 -8.10 -11.48 -0.25
N LYS A 251 -8.95 -11.09 -1.20
CA LYS A 251 -10.17 -10.32 -0.91
C LYS A 251 -11.35 -11.23 -0.57
N PHE A 252 -11.40 -12.42 -1.18
CA PHE A 252 -12.40 -13.45 -0.93
C PHE A 252 -11.91 -14.43 0.14
#